data_AF-A0AAN7LXV9-F1
#
_entry.id   AF-A0AAN7LXV9-F1
#
_cell.length_a   1.000
_cell.length_b   1.000
_cell.length_c   1.000
_cell.angle_alpha   90.00
_cell.angle_beta   90.00
_cell.angle_gamma   90.00
#
_symmetry.space_group_name_H-M   'P 1'
#
loop_
_entity.id
_entity.type
_entity.pdbx_description
1 polymer ?
#
loop_
_entity_poly.entity_id
_entity_poly.type
_entity_poly.pdbx_seq_one_letter_code
_entity_poly.pdbx_strand_id
1 'polypeptide(L)'
;MFISSEGSLELVFWNEGDRNWILNWEAPQDLCETYGTCGPFSVCNSSVSPICKCLDGFTPKSEEEWKSGNWTGGCSRKKELKCQRDLNIGTPAGSAANQADYFLKLSQMKLPDAANYVSPLDDNPEGCWDWCFNNCSCIAYSYVDNIGCLTWFGEVMDIQSFKTSGEDLFLRLAYDEVRDNTDRRRKIITISLATILSSIILGAGIYYAMWKRRANEQESGMDYVWPRLISFTNTYTDK
;
A
#
# COMPACT_ATOMS: atom_id res chain seq x y z
N MET A 1 -8.64 -21.48 -31.95
CA MET A 1 -8.65 -20.07 -31.50
C MET A 1 -9.10 -19.22 -32.66
N PHE A 2 -10.07 -18.32 -32.45
CA PHE A 2 -10.55 -17.36 -33.45
C PHE A 2 -11.04 -16.09 -32.75
N ILE A 3 -11.23 -15.02 -33.51
CA ILE A 3 -11.88 -13.79 -33.01
C ILE A 3 -13.35 -13.84 -33.43
N SER A 4 -14.27 -13.72 -32.47
CA SER A 4 -15.70 -13.74 -32.72
C SER A 4 -16.17 -12.46 -33.42
N SER A 5 -17.40 -12.46 -33.95
CA SER A 5 -17.99 -11.25 -34.56
C SER A 5 -18.18 -10.11 -33.55
N GLU A 6 -18.15 -10.41 -32.25
CA GLU A 6 -18.26 -9.42 -31.17
C GLU A 6 -16.89 -8.84 -30.78
N GLY A 7 -15.79 -9.36 -31.33
CA GLY A 7 -14.43 -8.89 -31.07
C GLY A 7 -13.71 -9.62 -29.93
N SER A 8 -14.31 -10.66 -29.35
CA SER A 8 -13.70 -11.48 -28.31
C SER A 8 -12.76 -12.52 -28.92
N LEU A 9 -11.61 -12.74 -28.28
CA LEU A 9 -10.70 -13.82 -28.65
C LEU A 9 -11.16 -15.10 -27.96
N GLU A 10 -11.57 -16.11 -28.73
CA GLU A 10 -12.11 -17.37 -28.20
C GLU A 10 -11.17 -18.54 -28.48
N LEU A 11 -10.86 -19.29 -27.42
CA LEU A 11 -10.20 -20.58 -27.47
C LEU A 11 -11.25 -21.68 -27.28
N VAL A 12 -11.56 -22.38 -28.36
CA VAL A 12 -12.48 -23.52 -28.37
C VAL A 12 -11.75 -24.84 -28.60
N PHE A 13 -12.26 -25.93 -28.04
CA PHE A 13 -11.87 -27.30 -28.42
C PHE A 13 -13.08 -28.11 -28.87
N TRP A 14 -12.83 -29.13 -29.68
CA TRP A 14 -13.86 -30.06 -30.13
C TRP A 14 -14.10 -31.12 -29.05
N ASN A 15 -15.35 -31.27 -28.59
CA ASN A 15 -15.75 -32.36 -27.72
C ASN A 15 -16.42 -33.46 -28.56
N GLU A 16 -15.79 -34.62 -28.63
CA GLU A 16 -16.29 -35.78 -29.38
C GLU A 16 -17.58 -36.37 -28.80
N GLY A 17 -17.77 -36.31 -27.48
CA GLY A 17 -18.95 -36.84 -26.80
C GLY A 17 -20.23 -36.08 -27.18
N ASP A 18 -20.14 -34.75 -27.16
CA ASP A 18 -21.25 -33.84 -27.45
C ASP A 18 -21.31 -33.42 -28.93
N ARG A 19 -20.30 -33.80 -29.73
CA ARG A 19 -20.13 -33.44 -31.14
C ARG A 19 -20.28 -31.94 -31.39
N ASN A 20 -19.69 -31.14 -30.53
CA ASN A 20 -19.75 -29.68 -30.59
C ASN A 20 -18.40 -29.04 -30.22
N TRP A 21 -18.29 -27.76 -30.56
CA TRP A 21 -17.21 -26.91 -30.07
C TRP A 21 -17.57 -26.38 -28.69
N ILE A 22 -16.66 -26.54 -27.74
CA ILE A 22 -16.79 -26.03 -26.38
C ILE A 22 -15.82 -24.88 -26.19
N LEU A 23 -16.34 -23.76 -25.66
CA LEU A 23 -15.54 -22.62 -25.24
C LEU A 23 -14.74 -22.99 -23.99
N ASN A 24 -13.41 -22.93 -24.12
CA ASN A 24 -12.49 -23.21 -23.02
C ASN A 24 -12.08 -21.93 -22.30
N TRP A 25 -11.84 -20.86 -23.07
CA TRP A 25 -11.37 -19.59 -22.57
C TRP A 25 -11.70 -18.51 -23.59
N GLU A 26 -12.02 -17.32 -23.10
CA GLU A 26 -12.20 -16.12 -23.91
C GLU A 26 -11.49 -14.92 -23.26
N ALA A 27 -11.20 -13.90 -24.05
CA ALA A 27 -10.80 -12.58 -23.58
C ALA A 27 -11.52 -11.46 -24.35
N PRO A 28 -11.82 -10.32 -23.69
CA PRO A 28 -11.49 -10.01 -22.29
C PRO A 28 -12.40 -10.71 -21.27
N GLN A 29 -11.85 -11.20 -20.15
CA GLN A 29 -12.60 -11.87 -19.07
C GLN A 29 -13.23 -10.92 -18.06
N ASP A 30 -12.63 -9.75 -17.89
CA ASP A 30 -13.08 -8.74 -16.96
C ASP A 30 -12.76 -7.33 -17.48
N LEU A 31 -13.24 -6.31 -16.76
CA LEU A 31 -13.01 -4.92 -17.12
C LEU A 31 -11.52 -4.55 -17.12
N CYS A 32 -10.68 -5.18 -16.29
CA CYS A 32 -9.25 -4.89 -16.26
C CYS A 32 -8.50 -5.42 -17.49
N GLU A 33 -9.04 -6.40 -18.20
CA GLU A 33 -8.51 -6.84 -19.49
C GLU A 33 -8.87 -5.89 -20.64
N THR A 34 -9.80 -4.95 -20.42
CA THR A 34 -10.10 -3.89 -21.37
C THR A 34 -9.04 -2.79 -21.27
N TYR A 35 -8.40 -2.50 -22.40
CA TYR A 35 -7.33 -1.51 -22.49
C TYR A 35 -7.79 -0.14 -21.96
N GLY A 36 -7.00 0.45 -21.06
CA GLY A 36 -7.23 1.80 -20.55
C GLY A 36 -8.40 1.93 -19.56
N THR A 37 -8.91 0.82 -19.00
CA THR A 37 -9.93 0.86 -17.94
C THR A 37 -9.49 1.71 -16.74
N CYS A 38 -8.22 1.60 -16.37
CA CYS A 38 -7.59 2.52 -15.43
C CYS A 38 -6.59 3.40 -16.17
N GLY A 39 -6.66 4.72 -15.96
CA GLY A 39 -5.84 5.70 -16.66
C GLY A 39 -4.35 5.64 -16.28
N PRO A 40 -3.54 6.59 -16.78
CA PRO A 40 -2.09 6.61 -16.55
C PRO A 40 -1.68 6.53 -15.07
N PHE A 41 -0.57 5.83 -14.80
CA PHE A 41 -0.01 5.65 -13.45
C PHE A 41 -0.98 5.05 -12.42
N SER A 42 -1.91 4.23 -12.88
CA SER A 42 -2.82 3.47 -12.03
C SER A 42 -2.79 1.98 -12.39
N VAL A 43 -3.20 1.15 -11.44
CA VAL A 43 -3.26 -0.31 -11.56
C VAL A 43 -4.70 -0.78 -11.42
N CYS A 44 -5.09 -1.70 -12.30
CA CYS A 44 -6.37 -2.38 -12.25
C CYS A 44 -6.30 -3.68 -11.44
N ASN A 45 -7.33 -3.95 -10.66
CA ASN A 45 -7.50 -5.21 -9.95
C ASN A 45 -8.99 -5.56 -9.89
N SER A 46 -9.39 -6.59 -10.65
CA SER A 46 -10.79 -7.02 -10.75
C SER A 46 -11.33 -7.70 -9.50
N SER A 47 -10.46 -8.02 -8.53
CA SER A 47 -10.83 -8.68 -7.26
C SER A 47 -11.14 -7.69 -6.12
N VAL A 48 -11.02 -6.37 -6.34
CA VAL A 48 -11.23 -5.35 -5.30
C VAL A 48 -12.16 -4.24 -5.80
N SER A 49 -12.74 -3.47 -4.87
CA SER A 49 -13.57 -2.31 -5.17
C SER A 49 -13.06 -1.09 -4.40
N PRO A 50 -12.73 0.04 -5.07
CA PRO A 50 -12.76 0.25 -6.52
C PRO A 50 -11.68 -0.55 -7.26
N ILE A 51 -11.94 -0.91 -8.53
CA ILE A 51 -11.00 -1.73 -9.33
C ILE A 51 -9.72 -0.98 -9.70
N CYS A 52 -9.76 0.35 -9.76
CA CYS A 52 -8.59 1.18 -10.08
C CYS A 52 -8.00 1.82 -8.83
N LYS A 53 -6.67 1.75 -8.71
CA LYS A 53 -5.90 2.43 -7.66
C LYS A 53 -4.69 3.14 -8.29
N CYS A 54 -4.39 4.36 -7.86
CA CYS A 54 -3.10 4.97 -8.19
C CYS A 54 -1.95 4.11 -7.69
N LEU A 55 -0.88 4.03 -8.48
CA LEU A 55 0.38 3.43 -8.03
C LEU A 55 0.91 4.19 -6.81
N ASP A 56 1.60 3.49 -5.91
CA ASP A 56 2.17 4.14 -4.74
C ASP A 56 3.19 5.21 -5.19
N GLY A 57 3.14 6.39 -4.58
CA GLY A 57 3.87 7.59 -5.04
C GLY A 57 3.09 8.50 -6.00
N PHE A 58 1.83 8.14 -6.33
CA PHE A 58 0.95 8.91 -7.19
C PHE A 58 -0.38 9.26 -6.50
N THR A 59 -1.06 10.29 -6.99
CA THR A 59 -2.40 10.75 -6.57
C THR A 59 -3.30 10.97 -7.78
N PRO A 60 -4.63 10.84 -7.66
CA PRO A 60 -5.53 11.12 -8.77
C PRO A 60 -5.29 12.52 -9.35
N LYS A 61 -5.34 12.65 -10.68
CA LYS A 61 -5.29 13.98 -11.33
C LYS A 61 -6.52 14.82 -10.98
N SER A 62 -7.67 14.17 -10.82
CA SER A 62 -8.93 14.75 -10.34
C SER A 62 -9.56 13.86 -9.26
N GLU A 63 -9.64 14.37 -8.03
CA GLU A 63 -10.28 13.66 -6.91
C GLU A 63 -11.80 13.50 -7.09
N GLU A 64 -12.44 14.42 -7.81
CA GLU A 64 -13.87 14.38 -8.10
C GLU A 64 -14.21 13.26 -9.10
N GLU A 65 -13.45 13.17 -10.19
CA GLU A 65 -13.58 12.08 -11.17
C GLU A 65 -13.28 10.73 -10.51
N TRP A 66 -12.21 10.66 -9.72
CA TRP A 66 -11.80 9.42 -9.07
C TRP A 66 -12.87 8.87 -8.12
N LYS A 67 -13.53 9.75 -7.35
CA LYS A 67 -14.60 9.38 -6.41
C LYS A 67 -15.91 9.05 -7.10
N SER A 68 -16.15 9.58 -8.30
CA SER A 68 -17.32 9.26 -9.12
C SER A 68 -17.14 7.99 -9.97
N GLY A 69 -15.97 7.34 -9.91
CA GLY A 69 -15.68 6.14 -10.68
C GLY A 69 -15.15 6.40 -12.09
N ASN A 70 -14.82 7.66 -12.41
CA ASN A 70 -14.14 8.02 -13.65
C ASN A 70 -12.62 8.04 -13.40
N TRP A 71 -11.94 6.98 -13.80
CA TRP A 71 -10.48 6.83 -13.61
C TRP A 71 -9.66 7.16 -14.86
N THR A 72 -10.29 7.65 -15.92
CA THR A 72 -9.67 7.88 -17.24
C THR A 72 -8.54 8.91 -17.18
N GLY A 73 -8.67 9.93 -16.34
CA GLY A 73 -7.62 10.93 -16.11
C GLY A 73 -6.35 10.37 -15.45
N GLY A 74 -6.44 9.20 -14.80
CA GLY A 74 -5.32 8.56 -14.13
C GLY A 74 -4.76 9.37 -12.97
N CYS A 75 -3.47 9.23 -12.73
CA CYS A 75 -2.78 9.76 -11.56
C CYS A 75 -1.56 10.61 -11.96
N SER A 76 -1.22 11.57 -11.10
CA SER A 76 0.00 12.38 -11.18
C SER A 76 0.97 11.98 -10.07
N ARG A 77 2.26 12.13 -10.36
CA ARG A 77 3.32 11.84 -9.40
C ARG A 77 3.28 12.87 -8.26
N LYS A 78 3.41 12.41 -7.02
CA LYS A 78 3.40 13.28 -5.82
C LYS A 78 4.64 14.15 -5.69
N LYS A 79 5.79 13.65 -6.14
CA LYS A 79 7.10 14.30 -6.02
C LYS A 79 7.89 14.13 -7.31
N GLU A 80 8.55 15.19 -7.74
CA GLU A 80 9.45 15.17 -8.90
C GLU A 80 10.67 14.29 -8.65
N LEU A 81 11.12 13.60 -9.71
CA LEU A 81 12.34 12.82 -9.68
C LEU A 81 13.56 13.73 -9.50
N LYS A 82 14.66 13.19 -8.97
CA LYS A 82 15.92 13.91 -8.82
C LYS A 82 16.38 14.52 -10.14
N CYS A 83 16.40 13.74 -11.23
CA CYS A 83 16.81 14.24 -12.54
C CYS A 83 16.01 15.47 -12.99
N GLN A 84 14.71 15.50 -12.70
CA GLN A 84 13.85 16.65 -13.04
C GLN A 84 14.21 17.87 -12.19
N ARG A 85 14.48 17.68 -10.89
CA ARG A 85 14.90 18.75 -9.98
C ARG A 85 16.27 19.33 -10.33
N ASP A 86 17.24 18.48 -10.66
CA ASP A 86 18.61 18.89 -11.01
C ASP A 86 18.66 19.69 -12.33
N LEU A 87 17.74 19.44 -13.26
CA LEU A 87 17.58 20.26 -14.47
C LEU A 87 16.95 21.63 -14.18
N ASN A 88 16.09 21.71 -13.16
CA ASN A 88 15.33 22.91 -12.82
C ASN A 88 16.06 23.83 -11.84
N ILE A 89 17.01 23.31 -11.05
CA ILE A 89 17.67 24.05 -9.98
C ILE A 89 19.17 23.71 -10.01
N GLY A 90 20.02 24.74 -10.06
CA GLY A 90 21.45 24.61 -9.74
C GLY A 90 21.64 24.32 -8.25
N THR A 91 21.22 23.13 -7.80
CA THR A 91 21.12 22.74 -6.40
C THR A 91 22.50 22.65 -5.75
N PRO A 92 22.71 23.29 -4.58
CA PRO A 92 23.94 23.13 -3.82
C PRO A 92 24.17 21.68 -3.40
N ALA A 93 25.41 21.21 -3.49
CA ALA A 93 25.82 19.90 -3.04
C ALA A 93 25.56 19.72 -1.52
N GLY A 94 24.71 18.76 -1.14
CA GLY A 94 24.51 18.35 0.26
C GLY A 94 23.10 18.54 0.84
N SER A 95 22.12 19.05 0.08
CA SER A 95 20.73 19.08 0.53
C SER A 95 20.05 17.71 0.38
N ALA A 96 19.00 17.43 1.16
CA ALA A 96 18.18 16.22 1.01
C ALA A 96 17.60 16.05 -0.41
N ALA A 97 17.51 17.15 -1.18
CA ALA A 97 17.11 17.12 -2.58
C ALA A 97 18.12 16.39 -3.50
N ASN A 98 19.33 16.09 -3.02
CA ASN A 98 20.37 15.43 -3.82
C ASN A 98 20.35 13.90 -3.71
N GLN A 99 19.46 13.33 -2.88
CA GLN A 99 19.32 11.88 -2.76
C GLN A 99 18.78 11.28 -4.05
N ALA A 100 19.42 10.19 -4.49
CA ALA A 100 19.08 9.51 -5.73
C ALA A 100 17.67 8.93 -5.68
N ASP A 101 17.00 8.91 -6.83
CA ASP A 101 15.74 8.19 -7.00
C ASP A 101 15.92 6.70 -6.63
N TYR A 102 14.81 6.03 -6.35
CA TYR A 102 14.78 4.60 -6.10
C TYR A 102 13.74 3.93 -6.98
N PHE A 103 13.79 2.60 -7.05
CA PHE A 103 12.81 1.81 -7.76
C PHE A 103 11.93 1.05 -6.78
N LEU A 104 10.62 1.28 -6.87
CA LEU A 104 9.60 0.52 -6.17
C LEU A 104 9.30 -0.75 -6.96
N LYS A 105 9.51 -1.91 -6.34
CA LYS A 105 9.13 -3.20 -6.90
C LYS A 105 7.62 -3.42 -6.74
N LEU A 106 6.95 -3.67 -7.87
CA LEU A 106 5.55 -4.04 -7.98
C LEU A 106 5.48 -5.44 -8.58
N SER A 107 5.19 -6.44 -7.76
CA SER A 107 5.15 -7.84 -8.18
C SER A 107 3.78 -8.24 -8.73
N GLN A 108 3.76 -9.28 -9.55
CA GLN A 108 2.54 -9.90 -10.06
C GLN A 108 1.72 -8.97 -10.95
N MET A 109 2.42 -8.28 -11.85
CA MET A 109 1.85 -7.25 -12.71
C MET A 109 1.74 -7.76 -14.15
N LYS A 110 0.62 -7.47 -14.81
CA LYS A 110 0.62 -7.27 -16.26
C LYS A 110 1.47 -6.03 -16.51
N LEU A 111 2.54 -6.20 -17.27
CA LEU A 111 3.43 -5.08 -17.58
C LEU A 111 2.69 -4.01 -18.39
N PRO A 112 3.05 -2.73 -18.23
CA PRO A 112 2.42 -1.65 -18.99
C PRO A 112 2.61 -1.83 -20.50
N ASP A 113 1.73 -1.18 -21.25
CA ASP A 113 1.85 -1.11 -22.70
C ASP A 113 3.11 -0.34 -23.16
N ALA A 114 3.42 -0.41 -24.46
CA ALA A 114 4.47 0.39 -25.10
C ALA A 114 5.88 0.30 -24.46
N ALA A 115 6.27 -0.89 -24.02
CA ALA A 115 7.61 -1.17 -23.51
C ALA A 115 8.69 -0.97 -24.59
N ASN A 116 9.85 -0.45 -24.18
CA ASN A 116 11.04 -0.33 -25.02
C ASN A 116 12.04 -1.40 -24.61
N TYR A 117 12.37 -2.27 -25.55
CA TYR A 117 13.33 -3.32 -25.34
C TYR A 117 14.77 -2.80 -25.46
N VAL A 118 15.64 -3.19 -24.52
CA VAL A 118 17.03 -2.73 -24.43
C VAL A 118 18.00 -3.89 -24.67
N SER A 119 18.72 -3.83 -25.78
CA SER A 119 19.76 -4.80 -26.16
C SER A 119 21.16 -4.16 -26.04
N PRO A 120 22.23 -4.91 -25.70
CA PRO A 120 22.27 -6.35 -25.42
C PRO A 120 22.22 -6.65 -23.91
N LEU A 121 21.06 -6.41 -23.27
CA LEU A 121 20.87 -6.70 -21.83
C LEU A 121 20.03 -7.96 -21.59
N ASP A 122 19.94 -8.83 -22.60
CA ASP A 122 19.06 -9.99 -22.62
C ASP A 122 19.34 -11.00 -21.51
N ASP A 123 20.62 -11.19 -21.21
CA ASP A 123 21.12 -12.08 -20.16
C ASP A 123 21.72 -11.30 -18.97
N ASN A 124 21.38 -10.02 -18.81
CA ASN A 124 21.93 -9.15 -17.76
C ASN A 124 20.83 -8.44 -16.95
N PRO A 125 20.23 -9.11 -15.94
CA PRO A 125 19.20 -8.53 -15.09
C PRO A 125 19.66 -7.25 -14.36
N GLU A 126 20.89 -7.25 -13.83
CA GLU A 126 21.45 -6.10 -13.10
C GLU A 126 21.67 -4.90 -14.04
N GLY A 127 22.09 -5.17 -15.28
CA GLY A 127 22.27 -4.15 -16.31
C GLY A 127 21.00 -3.38 -16.64
N CYS A 128 19.82 -3.98 -16.51
CA CYS A 128 18.56 -3.30 -16.75
C CYS A 128 18.29 -2.19 -15.72
N TRP A 129 18.60 -2.46 -14.44
CA TRP A 129 18.53 -1.46 -13.38
C TRP A 129 19.54 -0.34 -13.62
N ASP A 130 20.81 -0.69 -13.88
CA ASP A 130 21.86 0.30 -14.14
C ASP A 130 21.51 1.22 -15.30
N TRP A 131 20.99 0.65 -16.39
CA TRP A 131 20.61 1.40 -17.58
C TRP A 131 19.48 2.40 -17.26
N CYS A 132 18.41 1.94 -16.63
CA CYS A 132 17.27 2.80 -16.29
C CYS A 132 17.63 3.84 -15.24
N PHE A 133 18.44 3.48 -14.24
CA PHE A 133 18.89 4.39 -13.19
C PHE A 133 19.68 5.57 -13.76
N ASN A 134 20.60 5.29 -14.70
CA ASN A 134 21.45 6.29 -15.33
C ASN A 134 20.76 7.04 -16.48
N ASN A 135 19.59 6.59 -16.95
CA ASN A 135 18.77 7.30 -17.93
C ASN A 135 17.66 8.10 -17.24
N CYS A 136 17.81 9.42 -17.18
CA CYS A 136 16.84 10.32 -16.52
C CYS A 136 15.42 10.29 -17.11
N SER A 137 15.26 9.88 -18.36
CA SER A 137 13.93 9.72 -18.97
C SER A 137 13.28 8.40 -18.59
N CYS A 138 14.05 7.41 -18.13
CA CYS A 138 13.50 6.12 -17.75
C CYS A 138 12.71 6.23 -16.43
N ILE A 139 11.43 5.85 -16.49
CA ILE A 139 10.50 5.95 -15.36
C ILE A 139 10.12 4.59 -14.78
N ALA A 140 10.35 3.49 -15.51
CA ALA A 140 10.15 2.14 -15.04
C ALA A 140 10.99 1.16 -15.87
N TYR A 141 11.29 0.01 -15.29
CA TYR A 141 11.85 -1.13 -16.02
C TYR A 141 11.27 -2.45 -15.53
N SER A 142 11.47 -3.51 -16.31
CA SER A 142 11.23 -4.89 -15.94
C SER A 142 12.28 -5.75 -16.63
N TYR A 143 12.65 -6.86 -15.99
CA TYR A 143 13.43 -7.90 -16.64
C TYR A 143 12.57 -9.16 -16.64
N VAL A 144 12.29 -9.68 -17.83
CA VAL A 144 11.45 -10.87 -17.99
C VAL A 144 12.32 -11.98 -18.57
N ASP A 145 12.30 -13.14 -17.92
CA ASP A 145 13.09 -14.30 -18.33
C ASP A 145 12.76 -14.69 -19.78
N ASN A 146 13.79 -14.88 -20.61
CA ASN A 146 13.71 -15.17 -22.05
C ASN A 146 13.18 -14.02 -22.94
N ILE A 147 12.89 -12.84 -22.38
CA ILE A 147 12.60 -11.62 -23.16
C ILE A 147 13.72 -10.60 -22.97
N GLY A 148 14.23 -10.43 -21.75
CA GLY A 148 15.29 -9.48 -21.43
C GLY A 148 14.76 -8.18 -20.81
N CYS A 149 15.52 -7.09 -21.02
CA CYS A 149 15.26 -5.80 -20.39
C CYS A 149 14.20 -4.96 -21.13
N LEU A 150 13.14 -4.60 -20.42
CA LEU A 150 12.05 -3.74 -20.88
C LEU A 150 12.04 -2.44 -20.08
N THR A 151 11.88 -1.29 -20.74
CA THR A 151 11.92 0.04 -20.12
C THR A 151 10.82 0.97 -20.64
N TRP A 152 10.45 1.96 -19.82
CA TRP A 152 9.41 2.95 -20.15
C TRP A 152 9.92 4.38 -19.91
N PHE A 153 9.55 5.29 -20.80
CA PHE A 153 9.96 6.71 -20.77
C PHE A 153 8.81 7.71 -20.57
N GLY A 154 7.58 7.28 -20.83
CA GLY A 154 6.37 8.11 -20.78
C GLY A 154 5.44 7.71 -19.65
N GLU A 155 4.19 8.16 -19.69
CA GLU A 155 3.20 7.64 -18.74
C GLU A 155 2.96 6.15 -18.98
N VAL A 156 2.90 5.34 -17.91
CA VAL A 156 2.58 3.91 -18.01
C VAL A 156 1.08 3.70 -17.89
N MET A 157 0.52 2.85 -18.75
CA MET A 157 -0.90 2.50 -18.80
C MET A 157 -1.11 0.99 -18.94
N ASP A 158 -2.38 0.58 -18.82
CA ASP A 158 -2.81 -0.82 -19.01
C ASP A 158 -2.16 -1.83 -18.03
N ILE A 159 -1.85 -1.35 -16.83
CA ILE A 159 -1.29 -2.17 -15.75
C ILE A 159 -2.44 -2.87 -15.01
N GLN A 160 -2.30 -4.18 -14.84
CA GLN A 160 -3.19 -5.01 -14.02
C GLN A 160 -2.37 -5.74 -12.97
N SER A 161 -2.94 -5.93 -11.78
CA SER A 161 -2.33 -6.76 -10.73
C SER A 161 -3.08 -8.08 -10.61
N PHE A 162 -2.31 -9.15 -10.43
CA PHE A 162 -2.83 -10.50 -10.21
C PHE A 162 -2.48 -11.00 -8.81
N LYS A 163 -3.14 -12.07 -8.39
CA LYS A 163 -2.90 -12.70 -7.08
C LYS A 163 -1.69 -13.63 -7.07
N THR A 164 -1.40 -14.28 -8.19
CA THR A 164 -0.42 -15.39 -8.26
C THR A 164 0.41 -15.43 -9.55
N SER A 165 0.17 -14.53 -10.51
CA SER A 165 0.83 -14.54 -11.84
C SER A 165 1.31 -13.14 -12.21
N GLY A 166 1.93 -12.97 -13.38
CA GLY A 166 2.49 -11.71 -13.84
C GLY A 166 3.95 -11.52 -13.46
N GLU A 167 4.50 -10.38 -13.88
CA GLU A 167 5.91 -10.05 -13.81
C GLU A 167 6.20 -8.99 -12.74
N ASP A 168 7.49 -8.79 -12.45
CA ASP A 168 7.95 -7.70 -11.60
C ASP A 168 8.15 -6.41 -12.42
N LEU A 169 7.43 -5.35 -12.05
CA LEU A 169 7.62 -4.00 -12.57
C LEU A 169 8.36 -3.16 -11.53
N PHE A 170 9.44 -2.50 -11.94
CA PHE A 170 10.22 -1.61 -11.09
C PHE A 170 9.94 -0.16 -11.48
N LEU A 171 9.14 0.55 -10.68
CA LEU A 171 8.71 1.92 -10.94
C LEU A 171 9.65 2.91 -10.25
N ARG A 172 10.24 3.84 -11.01
CA ARG A 172 11.12 4.88 -10.47
C ARG A 172 10.33 5.88 -9.65
N LEU A 173 10.76 6.20 -8.44
CA LEU A 173 10.15 7.16 -7.52
C LEU A 173 11.22 8.05 -6.86
N ALA A 174 10.81 9.25 -6.44
CA ALA A 174 11.70 10.18 -5.74
C ALA A 174 11.96 9.72 -4.31
N TYR A 175 13.21 9.82 -3.82
CA TYR A 175 13.58 9.40 -2.46
C TYR A 175 12.76 10.05 -1.35
N ASP A 176 12.30 11.30 -1.58
CA ASP A 176 11.47 12.03 -0.62
C ASP A 176 10.19 11.28 -0.22
N GLU A 177 9.65 10.42 -1.10
CA GLU A 177 8.52 9.54 -0.78
C GLU A 177 8.85 8.54 0.34
N VAL A 178 10.06 7.99 0.35
CA VAL A 178 10.51 7.03 1.38
C VAL A 178 10.64 7.73 2.73
N ARG A 179 11.21 8.94 2.73
CA ARG A 179 11.38 9.75 3.93
C ARG A 179 10.02 10.11 4.54
N ASP A 180 9.11 10.64 3.73
CA ASP A 180 7.77 11.03 4.20
C ASP A 180 7.00 9.82 4.78
N ASN A 181 7.10 8.66 4.13
CA ASN A 181 6.46 7.44 4.62
C ASN A 181 7.08 6.94 5.94
N THR A 182 8.41 7.02 6.08
CA THR A 182 9.14 6.65 7.30
C THR A 182 8.78 7.58 8.46
N ASP A 183 8.75 8.88 8.23
CA ASP A 183 8.39 9.87 9.24
C ASP A 183 6.92 9.75 9.66
N ARG A 184 6.03 9.50 8.69
CA ARG A 184 4.61 9.20 8.98
C ARG A 184 4.48 7.95 9.85
N ARG A 185 5.19 6.86 9.52
CA ARG A 185 5.18 5.62 10.32
C ARG A 185 5.70 5.87 11.74
N ARG A 186 6.81 6.60 11.89
CA ARG A 186 7.34 6.97 13.22
C ARG A 186 6.33 7.76 14.03
N LYS A 187 5.68 8.76 13.43
CA LYS A 187 4.62 9.55 14.10
C LYS A 187 3.45 8.66 14.55
N ILE A 188 2.98 7.74 13.71
CA ILE A 188 1.90 6.81 14.06
C ILE A 188 2.31 5.91 15.23
N ILE A 189 3.52 5.34 15.19
CA ILE A 189 4.03 4.48 16.27
C ILE A 189 4.12 5.27 17.58
N THR A 190 4.69 6.49 17.56
CA THR A 190 4.79 7.33 18.75
C THR A 190 3.42 7.66 19.35
N ILE A 191 2.42 7.99 18.51
CA ILE A 191 1.05 8.26 18.98
C ILE A 191 0.40 7.00 19.57
N SER A 192 0.56 5.83 18.93
CA SER A 192 0.03 4.57 19.46
C SER A 192 0.64 4.20 20.82
N LEU A 193 1.95 4.39 21.00
CA LEU A 193 2.62 4.06 22.27
C LEU A 193 2.21 5.03 23.38
N ALA A 194 2.09 6.32 23.07
CA ALA A 194 1.65 7.33 24.03
C ALA A 194 0.21 7.09 24.51
N THR A 195 -0.70 6.70 23.61
CA THR A 195 -2.10 6.39 23.94
C THR A 195 -2.25 5.11 24.76
N ILE A 196 -1.44 4.08 24.49
CA ILE A 196 -1.42 2.86 25.31
C ILE A 196 -0.90 3.18 26.72
N LEU A 197 0.19 3.94 26.84
CA LEU A 197 0.78 4.25 28.14
C LEU A 197 -0.15 5.12 29.01
N SER A 198 -0.81 6.12 28.43
CA SER A 198 -1.77 6.96 29.16
C SER A 198 -2.97 6.16 29.67
N SER A 199 -3.47 5.21 28.87
CA SER A 199 -4.57 4.33 29.23
C SER A 199 -4.23 3.43 30.42
N ILE A 200 -3.01 2.89 30.46
CA ILE A 200 -2.53 2.05 31.57
C ILE A 200 -2.43 2.86 32.87
N ILE A 201 -1.87 4.08 32.80
CA ILE A 201 -1.72 4.96 33.98
C ILE A 201 -3.09 5.35 34.54
N LEU A 202 -4.03 5.72 33.68
CA LEU A 202 -5.41 6.04 34.09
C LEU A 202 -6.10 4.82 34.72
N GLY A 203 -5.97 3.64 34.12
CA GLY A 203 -6.51 2.40 34.67
C GLY A 203 -5.94 2.06 36.04
N ALA A 204 -4.62 2.17 36.21
CA ALA A 204 -3.95 1.95 37.49
C ALA A 204 -4.36 2.99 38.55
N GLY A 205 -4.53 4.25 38.16
CA GLY A 205 -5.01 5.32 39.04
C GLY A 205 -6.44 5.10 39.54
N ILE A 206 -7.35 4.70 38.64
CA ILE A 206 -8.73 4.33 39.00
C ILE A 206 -8.74 3.11 39.93
N TYR A 207 -7.95 2.08 39.61
CA TYR A 207 -7.81 0.89 40.44
C TYR A 207 -7.30 1.23 41.84
N TYR A 208 -6.24 2.05 41.94
CA TYR A 208 -5.70 2.50 43.21
C TYR A 208 -6.72 3.32 44.02
N ALA A 209 -7.45 4.23 43.37
CA ALA A 209 -8.50 5.02 44.01
C ALA A 209 -9.64 4.14 44.55
N MET A 210 -10.08 3.14 43.78
CA MET A 210 -11.08 2.16 44.22
C MET A 210 -10.59 1.33 45.40
N TRP A 211 -9.33 0.84 45.35
CA TRP A 211 -8.72 0.09 46.43
C TRP A 211 -8.63 0.91 47.72
N LYS A 212 -8.19 2.17 47.63
CA LYS A 212 -8.11 3.09 48.76
C LYS A 212 -9.48 3.41 49.37
N ARG A 213 -10.52 3.60 48.55
CA ARG A 213 -11.90 3.77 49.04
C ARG A 213 -12.37 2.56 49.86
N ARG A 214 -12.13 1.34 49.38
CA ARG A 214 -12.47 0.11 50.12
C ARG A 214 -11.70 -0.04 51.43
N ALA A 215 -10.42 0.34 51.46
CA ALA A 215 -9.62 0.30 52.69
C ALA A 215 -10.15 1.30 53.74
N ASN A 216 -10.51 2.52 53.33
CA ASN A 216 -11.08 3.52 54.22
C ASN A 216 -12.47 3.13 54.75
N GLU A 217 -13.29 2.40 53.96
CA GLU A 217 -14.56 1.83 54.42
C GLU A 217 -14.36 0.76 55.50
N GLN A 218 -13.26 0.00 55.47
CA GLN A 218 -12.92 -0.98 56.51
C GLN A 218 -12.41 -0.30 57.80
N GLU A 219 -11.63 0.78 57.70
CA GLU A 219 -11.19 1.56 58.88
C GLU A 219 -12.36 2.28 59.57
N SER A 220 -13.23 2.93 58.78
CA SER A 220 -14.43 3.57 59.34
C SER A 220 -15.43 2.56 59.93
N GLY A 221 -15.53 1.35 59.38
CA GLY A 221 -16.29 0.25 60.00
C GLY A 221 -15.74 -0.19 61.38
N MET A 222 -14.43 -0.10 61.58
CA MET A 222 -13.77 -0.49 62.84
C MET A 222 -13.92 0.59 63.93
N ASP A 223 -13.99 1.87 63.54
CA ASP A 223 -14.26 3.00 64.45
C ASP A 223 -15.69 2.96 65.06
N TYR A 224 -16.67 2.31 64.42
CA TYR A 224 -18.00 2.08 65.03
C TYR A 224 -18.04 0.85 65.98
N VAL A 225 -17.06 -0.05 65.91
CA VAL A 225 -17.03 -1.30 66.68
C VAL A 225 -16.33 -1.12 68.02
N TRP A 226 -15.27 -0.31 68.08
CA TRP A 226 -14.52 -0.04 69.32
C TRP A 226 -15.36 0.58 70.46
N PRO A 227 -16.24 1.57 70.23
CA PRO A 227 -17.10 2.11 71.29
C PRO A 227 -18.12 1.09 71.83
N ARG A 228 -18.60 0.16 70.99
CA ARG A 228 -19.55 -0.89 71.39
C ARG A 228 -18.89 -1.99 72.22
N LEU A 229 -17.67 -2.39 71.92
CA LEU A 229 -16.93 -3.38 72.72
C LEU A 229 -16.55 -2.85 74.11
N ILE A 230 -16.17 -1.57 74.21
CA ILE A 230 -15.86 -0.92 75.49
C ILE A 230 -17.10 -0.79 76.39
N SER A 231 -18.30 -0.63 75.80
CA SER A 231 -19.57 -0.64 76.57
C SER A 231 -19.93 -2.03 77.13
N PHE A 232 -19.49 -3.10 76.46
CA PHE A 232 -19.71 -4.49 76.88
C PHE A 232 -18.74 -4.94 77.99
N THR A 233 -17.52 -4.40 78.03
CA THR A 233 -16.56 -4.74 79.10
C THR A 233 -16.86 -4.02 80.41
N ASN A 234 -17.35 -2.78 80.36
CA ASN A 234 -17.72 -2.01 81.57
C ASN A 234 -18.98 -2.53 82.27
N THR A 235 -19.78 -3.38 81.63
CA THR A 235 -20.97 -4.01 82.24
C THR A 235 -20.66 -5.32 82.97
N TYR A 236 -19.42 -5.84 82.89
CA TYR A 236 -19.01 -7.09 83.55
C TYR A 236 -18.16 -6.88 84.81
N THR A 237 -17.69 -5.65 85.09
CA THR A 237 -16.90 -5.32 86.30
C THR A 237 -17.71 -4.74 87.46
N ASP A 238 -19.04 -4.60 87.30
CA ASP A 238 -19.98 -4.23 88.37
C ASP A 238 -20.82 -5.45 88.78
N LYS A 239 -20.19 -6.46 89.39
CA LYS A 239 -20.82 -7.46 90.26
C LYS A 239 -19.82 -8.06 91.24
#